data_AF-A0A2C9M497-F1
#
_entry.id   AF-A0A2C9M497-F1
#
_cell.length_a   1.000
_cell.length_b   1.000
_cell.length_c   1.000
_cell.angle_alpha   90.00
_cell.angle_beta   90.00
_cell.angle_gamma   90.00
#
_symmetry.space_group_name_H-M   'P 1'
#
loop_
_entity.id
_entity.type
_entity.pdbx_description
1 polymer ?
#
loop_
_entity_poly.entity_id
_entity_poly.type
_entity_poly.pdbx_seq_one_letter_code
_entity_poly.pdbx_strand_id
1 'polypeptide(L)'
;MNETVPLALLLGGEEQTAREKLEVVYEFQKNLYKIDVDKYFSTVAGQKFVTKDDEMYVNEVDYFKRLRYIIQGTDKEVLANYIVYNFVKLARSYFPSYMPIEENTRSEKCLQLFIMNDMMYPSTSLFVEKHLSPELHTMAALIINGLEHQFVKTFEDSDWIDSKVIQRLKSMKISIGGEDWITDPVTIDKRYETLEAVAGDYLQNRANIVRFRNNRRARRYRSPPEIM
;
A
#
# COMPACT_ATOMS: atom_id res chain seq x y z
N MET A 1 -16.27 11.28 -3.31
CA MET A 1 -17.23 10.91 -2.24
C MET A 1 -16.52 9.92 -1.35
N ASN A 2 -16.56 10.15 -0.04
CA ASN A 2 -15.67 9.55 0.95
C ASN A 2 -16.04 8.07 1.22
N GLU A 3 -15.32 7.13 0.62
CA GLU A 3 -15.53 5.67 0.81
C GLU A 3 -15.00 5.14 2.13
N THR A 4 -14.29 5.96 2.92
CA THR A 4 -13.62 5.52 4.15
C THR A 4 -14.59 5.10 5.25
N VAL A 5 -15.70 5.83 5.42
CA VAL A 5 -16.77 5.48 6.38
C VAL A 5 -17.57 4.26 5.90
N PRO A 6 -18.02 4.19 4.62
CA PRO A 6 -18.59 2.97 4.05
C PRO A 6 -17.71 1.73 4.20
N LEU A 7 -16.39 1.84 3.99
CA LEU A 7 -15.45 0.72 4.10
C LEU A 7 -15.25 0.28 5.56
N ALA A 8 -15.15 1.21 6.50
CA ALA A 8 -15.09 0.88 7.93
C ALA A 8 -16.37 0.17 8.41
N LEU A 9 -17.53 0.64 7.95
CA LEU A 9 -18.83 -0.02 8.17
C LEU A 9 -18.88 -1.42 7.54
N LEU A 10 -18.38 -1.58 6.31
CA LEU A 10 -18.28 -2.86 5.60
C LEU A 10 -17.39 -3.87 6.35
N LEU A 11 -16.35 -3.40 7.06
CA LEU A 11 -15.44 -4.22 7.86
C LEU A 11 -15.92 -4.45 9.31
N GLY A 12 -17.12 -3.98 9.67
CA GLY A 12 -17.69 -4.18 11.01
C GLY A 12 -17.15 -3.22 12.07
N GLY A 13 -16.46 -2.16 11.67
CA GLY A 13 -16.12 -1.05 12.56
C GLY A 13 -17.35 -0.19 12.86
N GLU A 14 -17.40 0.37 14.06
CA GLU A 14 -18.41 1.36 14.41
C GLU A 14 -18.20 2.63 13.59
N GLU A 15 -19.25 3.07 12.89
CA GLU A 15 -19.24 4.29 12.06
C GLU A 15 -18.70 5.50 12.82
N GLN A 16 -19.10 5.59 14.08
CA GLN A 16 -18.74 6.67 14.98
C GLN A 16 -17.24 6.71 15.23
N THR A 17 -16.62 5.56 15.52
CA THR A 17 -15.17 5.41 15.68
C THR A 17 -14.40 5.76 14.40
N ALA A 18 -14.94 5.41 13.23
CA ALA A 18 -14.32 5.78 11.94
C ALA A 18 -14.42 7.29 11.68
N ARG A 19 -15.54 7.92 12.04
CA ARG A 19 -15.76 9.37 11.90
C ARG A 19 -14.94 10.19 12.89
N GLU A 20 -14.73 9.71 14.10
CA GLU A 20 -13.87 10.36 15.12
C GLU A 20 -12.41 10.47 14.68
N LYS A 21 -11.96 9.57 13.80
CA LYS A 21 -10.60 9.57 13.25
C LYS A 21 -10.49 10.31 11.92
N LEU A 22 -11.60 10.79 11.35
CA LEU A 22 -11.57 11.63 10.17
C LEU A 22 -11.38 13.08 10.59
N GLU A 23 -10.29 13.67 10.12
CA GLU A 23 -9.92 15.05 10.39
C GLU A 23 -9.86 15.81 9.06
N VAL A 24 -10.34 17.05 9.06
CA VAL A 24 -10.09 17.96 7.94
C VAL A 24 -8.60 18.32 7.95
N VAL A 25 -7.91 18.27 6.81
CA VAL A 25 -6.47 18.54 6.70
C VAL A 25 -6.10 19.87 7.37
N TYR A 26 -6.92 20.91 7.18
CA TYR A 26 -6.76 22.20 7.84
C TYR A 26 -6.74 22.10 9.37
N GLU A 27 -7.65 21.33 9.96
CA GLU A 27 -7.73 21.14 11.43
C GLU A 27 -6.57 20.28 11.93
N PHE A 28 -6.27 19.18 11.24
CA PHE A 28 -5.13 18.33 11.59
C PHE A 28 -3.81 19.09 11.61
N GLN A 29 -3.58 19.97 10.62
CA GLN A 29 -2.36 20.76 10.53
C GLN A 29 -2.11 21.64 11.77
N LYS A 30 -3.16 22.09 12.48
CA LYS A 30 -3.02 22.89 13.71
C LYS A 30 -2.37 22.08 14.85
N ASN A 31 -2.47 20.75 14.82
CA ASN A 31 -1.81 19.86 15.77
C ASN A 31 -0.31 19.70 15.48
N LEU A 32 0.15 20.06 14.28
CA LEU A 32 1.54 19.92 13.87
C LEU A 32 2.34 21.20 14.15
N TYR A 33 3.63 21.05 14.46
CA TYR A 33 4.53 22.19 14.61
C TYR A 33 5.29 22.47 13.32
N LYS A 34 5.01 23.63 12.69
CA LYS A 34 5.72 24.13 11.49
C LYS A 34 5.76 23.14 10.31
N ILE A 35 4.82 22.20 10.25
CA ILE A 35 4.64 21.30 9.11
C ILE A 35 3.42 21.81 8.34
N ASP A 36 3.65 22.21 7.09
CA ASP A 36 2.59 22.49 6.13
C ASP A 36 2.28 21.19 5.38
N VAL A 37 1.07 20.67 5.55
CA VAL A 37 0.65 19.34 5.07
C VAL A 37 0.56 19.32 3.55
N ASP A 38 -0.01 20.35 2.94
CA ASP A 38 -0.10 20.51 1.47
C ASP A 38 1.31 20.57 0.87
N LYS A 39 2.19 21.42 1.41
CA LYS A 39 3.59 21.53 0.97
C LYS A 39 4.36 20.22 1.15
N TYR A 40 4.19 19.55 2.29
CA TYR A 40 4.85 18.27 2.55
C TYR A 40 4.47 17.22 1.50
N PHE A 41 3.16 16.98 1.31
CA PHE A 41 2.69 15.95 0.38
C PHE A 41 2.99 16.30 -1.07
N SER A 42 2.84 17.57 -1.46
CA SER A 42 3.16 18.00 -2.82
C SER A 42 4.66 17.88 -3.15
N THR A 43 5.53 18.14 -2.17
CA THR A 43 6.98 17.93 -2.33
C THR A 43 7.32 16.45 -2.46
N VAL A 44 6.74 15.59 -1.61
CA VAL A 44 7.02 14.14 -1.61
C VAL A 44 6.50 13.45 -2.87
N ALA A 45 5.35 13.87 -3.38
CA ALA A 45 4.70 13.27 -4.55
C ALA A 45 5.00 14.00 -5.88
N GLY A 46 5.79 15.08 -5.84
CA GLY A 46 6.11 15.90 -7.01
C GLY A 46 4.90 16.54 -7.70
N GLN A 47 3.73 16.56 -7.05
CA GLN A 47 2.47 17.06 -7.59
C GLN A 47 1.51 17.42 -6.45
N LYS A 48 0.64 18.41 -6.67
CA LYS A 48 -0.40 18.76 -5.71
C LYS A 48 -1.58 17.81 -5.85
N PHE A 49 -1.94 17.12 -4.77
CA PHE A 49 -3.08 16.21 -4.74
C PHE A 49 -3.97 16.32 -3.48
N VAL A 50 -3.46 16.98 -2.42
CA VAL A 50 -4.18 17.27 -1.18
C VAL A 50 -4.49 18.77 -1.12
N THR A 51 -5.64 19.10 -0.55
CA THR A 51 -6.14 20.44 -0.28
C THR A 51 -6.49 20.57 1.19
N LYS A 52 -6.65 21.82 1.67
CA LYS A 52 -6.95 22.09 3.08
C LYS A 52 -8.32 21.56 3.53
N ASP A 53 -9.25 21.46 2.58
CA ASP A 53 -10.63 21.03 2.82
C ASP A 53 -10.81 19.52 2.65
N ASP A 54 -9.76 18.78 2.27
CA ASP A 54 -9.83 17.33 2.20
C ASP A 54 -9.93 16.71 3.60
N GLU A 55 -10.63 15.58 3.67
CA GLU A 55 -10.69 14.75 4.87
C GLU A 55 -9.55 13.72 4.82
N MET A 56 -8.94 13.48 5.97
CA MET A 56 -7.90 12.48 6.14
C MET A 56 -8.16 11.62 7.38
N TYR A 57 -7.89 10.32 7.25
CA TYR A 57 -8.01 9.40 8.36
C TYR A 57 -6.73 9.42 9.19
N VAL A 58 -6.82 9.89 10.43
CA VAL A 58 -5.71 10.02 11.39
C VAL A 58 -5.93 9.06 12.54
N ASN A 59 -5.22 7.92 12.50
CA ASN A 59 -5.36 6.88 13.51
C ASN A 59 -5.05 7.36 14.94
N GLU A 60 -4.03 8.21 15.10
CA GLU A 60 -3.44 8.58 16.39
C GLU A 60 -3.24 10.10 16.50
N VAL A 61 -4.33 10.86 16.60
CA VAL A 61 -4.27 12.34 16.67
C VAL A 61 -3.42 12.81 17.85
N ASP A 62 -3.52 12.14 19.01
CA ASP A 62 -2.79 12.53 20.21
C ASP A 62 -1.28 12.29 20.11
N TYR A 63 -0.85 11.33 19.28
CA TYR A 63 0.58 11.18 18.96
C TYR A 63 1.12 12.46 18.32
N PHE A 64 0.41 13.04 17.34
CA PHE A 64 0.85 14.25 16.65
C PHE A 64 0.82 15.49 17.56
N LYS A 65 -0.17 15.60 18.45
CA LYS A 65 -0.20 16.65 19.49
C LYS A 65 1.04 16.58 20.39
N ARG A 66 1.42 15.38 20.85
CA ARG A 66 2.64 15.19 21.66
C ARG A 66 3.91 15.44 20.86
N LEU A 67 3.96 14.94 19.62
CA LEU A 67 5.11 15.10 18.72
C LEU A 67 5.42 16.58 18.47
N ARG A 68 4.40 17.43 18.35
CA ARG A 68 4.58 18.88 18.25
C ARG A 68 5.45 19.44 19.37
N TYR A 69 5.21 19.06 20.62
CA TYR A 69 6.01 19.55 21.76
C TYR A 69 7.46 19.03 21.72
N ILE A 70 7.64 17.78 21.30
CA ILE A 70 8.98 17.20 21.13
C ILE A 70 9.75 17.97 20.06
N ILE A 71 9.18 18.18 18.88
CA ILE A 71 9.84 18.94 17.79
C ILE A 71 10.11 20.39 18.23
N GLN A 72 9.20 21.02 18.98
CA GLN A 72 9.38 22.37 19.50
C GLN A 72 10.55 22.49 20.48
N GLY A 73 10.70 21.52 21.38
CA GLY A 73 11.71 21.52 22.44
C GLY A 73 13.07 20.92 22.02
N THR A 74 13.18 20.37 20.81
CA THR A 74 14.40 19.71 20.33
C THR A 74 15.20 20.66 19.45
N ASP A 75 16.51 20.71 19.65
CA ASP A 75 17.40 21.50 18.81
C ASP A 75 17.36 21.05 17.33
N LYS A 76 17.53 22.02 16.42
CA LYS A 76 17.43 21.76 14.97
C LYS A 76 18.50 20.80 14.47
N GLU A 77 19.71 20.85 15.04
CA GLU A 77 20.80 19.93 14.68
C GLU A 77 20.46 18.50 15.09
N VAL A 78 19.89 18.32 16.29
CA VAL A 78 19.45 17.00 16.76
C VAL A 78 18.33 16.45 15.87
N LEU A 79 17.36 17.29 15.48
CA LEU A 79 16.30 16.90 14.54
C LEU A 79 16.87 16.52 13.17
N ALA A 80 17.82 17.30 12.64
CA ALA A 80 18.47 17.01 11.36
C ALA A 80 19.24 15.67 11.41
N ASN A 81 20.02 15.46 12.46
CA ASN A 81 20.77 14.22 12.68
C ASN A 81 19.83 13.01 12.81
N TYR A 82 18.70 13.15 13.52
CA TYR A 82 17.69 12.11 13.61
C TYR A 82 17.09 11.76 12.23
N ILE A 83 16.74 12.77 11.42
CA ILE A 83 16.20 12.56 10.07
C ILE A 83 17.23 11.83 9.18
N VAL A 84 18.48 12.31 9.18
CA VAL A 84 19.57 11.70 8.38
C VAL A 84 19.85 10.27 8.84
N TYR A 85 19.91 10.02 10.15
CA TYR A 85 20.11 8.69 10.70
C TYR A 85 19.01 7.72 10.25
N ASN A 86 17.74 8.13 10.30
CA ASN A 86 16.63 7.31 9.82
C ASN A 86 16.70 7.06 8.32
N PHE A 87 17.10 8.06 7.52
CA PHE A 87 17.34 7.88 6.09
C PHE A 87 18.44 6.84 5.83
N VAL A 88 19.61 6.95 6.49
CA VAL A 88 20.71 5.99 6.35
C VAL A 88 20.29 4.59 6.77
N LYS A 89 19.55 4.47 7.88
CA LYS A 89 19.01 3.19 8.37
C LYS A 89 18.08 2.53 7.34
N LEU A 90 17.20 3.31 6.71
CA LEU A 90 16.33 2.83 5.63
C LEU A 90 17.10 2.51 4.35
N ALA A 91 18.14 3.27 4.05
CA ALA A 91 18.97 3.10 2.87
C ALA A 91 19.97 1.92 3.00
N ARG A 92 20.14 1.40 4.22
CA ARG A 92 21.15 0.40 4.57
C ARG A 92 21.18 -0.79 3.62
N SER A 93 20.02 -1.38 3.31
CA SER A 93 19.91 -2.56 2.44
C SER A 93 20.30 -2.30 0.98
N TYR A 94 20.56 -1.04 0.60
CA TYR A 94 20.94 -0.69 -0.77
C TYR A 94 22.44 -0.43 -0.93
N PHE A 95 23.21 -0.34 0.16
CA PHE A 95 24.65 -0.25 0.04
C PHE A 95 25.25 -1.64 -0.27
N PRO A 96 26.22 -1.73 -1.21
CA PRO A 96 26.86 -2.99 -1.56
C PRO A 96 27.43 -3.76 -0.36
N SER A 97 27.88 -3.05 0.68
CA SER A 97 28.43 -3.63 1.92
C SER A 97 27.43 -4.43 2.75
N TYR A 98 26.13 -4.28 2.52
CA TYR A 98 25.07 -5.05 3.21
C TYR A 98 24.41 -6.10 2.31
N MET A 99 24.89 -6.27 1.08
CA MET A 99 24.46 -7.35 0.21
C MET A 99 25.32 -8.60 0.44
N PRO A 100 24.74 -9.81 0.35
CA PRO A 100 25.53 -11.03 0.35
C PRO A 100 26.60 -11.01 -0.75
N ILE A 101 27.77 -11.57 -0.43
CA ILE A 101 28.87 -11.71 -1.40
C ILE A 101 28.61 -12.90 -2.32
N GLU A 102 28.07 -13.99 -1.76
CA GLU A 102 27.69 -15.18 -2.51
C GLU A 102 26.58 -14.86 -3.52
N GLU A 103 26.78 -15.27 -4.76
CA GLU A 103 25.94 -14.84 -5.89
C GLU A 103 24.50 -15.34 -5.80
N ASN A 104 24.29 -16.59 -5.36
CA ASN A 104 22.96 -17.16 -5.23
C ASN A 104 22.14 -16.42 -4.17
N THR A 105 22.70 -16.22 -2.97
CA THR A 105 22.04 -15.49 -1.88
C THR A 105 21.88 -14.00 -2.21
N ARG A 106 22.80 -13.42 -2.98
CA ARG A 106 22.67 -12.05 -3.49
C ARG A 106 21.52 -11.92 -4.48
N SER A 107 21.39 -12.87 -5.40
CA SER A 107 20.32 -12.88 -6.41
C SER A 107 18.94 -13.04 -5.76
N GLU A 108 18.82 -13.95 -4.79
CA GLU A 108 17.61 -14.10 -3.97
C GLU A 108 17.26 -12.80 -3.24
N LYS A 109 18.27 -12.12 -2.66
CA LYS A 109 18.05 -10.85 -1.98
C LYS A 109 17.61 -9.74 -2.93
N CYS A 110 18.21 -9.67 -4.12
CA CYS A 110 17.80 -8.75 -5.18
C CYS A 110 16.35 -9.00 -5.61
N LEU A 111 15.97 -10.26 -5.83
CA LEU A 111 14.59 -10.62 -6.19
C LEU A 111 13.61 -10.26 -5.08
N GLN A 112 13.94 -10.56 -3.83
CA GLN A 112 13.12 -10.16 -2.68
C GLN A 112 12.93 -8.65 -2.63
N LEU A 113 14.01 -7.87 -2.77
CA LEU A 113 13.93 -6.41 -2.79
C LEU A 113 13.13 -5.91 -3.99
N PHE A 114 13.26 -6.52 -5.16
CA PHE A 114 12.48 -6.16 -6.34
C PHE A 114 10.97 -6.33 -6.06
N ILE A 115 10.55 -7.51 -5.60
CA ILE A 115 9.14 -7.81 -5.29
C ILE A 115 8.58 -6.89 -4.20
N MET A 116 9.32 -6.66 -3.11
CA MET A 116 8.90 -5.79 -2.01
C MET A 116 8.71 -4.32 -2.40
N ASN A 117 9.18 -3.93 -3.59
CA ASN A 117 9.21 -2.55 -4.05
C ASN A 117 8.25 -2.28 -5.21
N ASP A 118 7.05 -2.86 -5.12
CA ASP A 118 5.95 -2.71 -6.08
C ASP A 118 6.25 -3.26 -7.49
N MET A 119 7.28 -4.09 -7.64
CA MET A 119 7.60 -4.81 -8.88
C MET A 119 7.12 -6.26 -8.86
N MET A 120 6.17 -6.58 -8.00
CA MET A 120 5.58 -7.92 -7.91
C MET A 120 4.91 -8.35 -9.21
N TYR A 121 4.16 -7.45 -9.87
CA TYR A 121 3.34 -7.82 -11.04
C TYR A 121 4.14 -8.31 -12.25
N PRO A 122 5.23 -7.64 -12.70
CA PRO A 122 6.06 -8.17 -13.77
C PRO A 122 6.70 -9.53 -13.41
N SER A 123 7.14 -9.70 -12.16
CA SER A 123 7.69 -11.00 -11.70
C SER A 123 6.62 -12.10 -11.69
N THR A 124 5.41 -11.80 -11.24
CA THR A 124 4.29 -12.74 -11.22
C THR A 124 3.84 -13.08 -12.63
N SER A 125 3.80 -12.11 -13.55
CA SER A 125 3.48 -12.35 -14.97
C SER A 125 4.40 -13.41 -15.59
N LEU A 126 5.72 -13.22 -15.44
CA LEU A 126 6.72 -14.20 -15.91
C LEU A 126 6.58 -15.57 -15.24
N PHE A 127 6.22 -15.59 -13.96
CA PHE A 127 6.00 -16.84 -13.23
C PHE A 127 4.76 -17.58 -13.74
N VAL A 128 3.65 -16.87 -13.93
CA VAL A 128 2.39 -17.41 -14.43
C VAL A 128 2.57 -17.96 -15.83
N GLU A 129 3.19 -17.20 -16.74
CA GLU A 129 3.48 -17.62 -18.11
C GLU A 129 4.25 -18.95 -18.16
N LYS A 130 5.22 -19.13 -17.25
CA LYS A 130 6.12 -20.27 -17.27
C LYS A 130 5.62 -21.49 -16.49
N HIS A 131 4.83 -21.28 -15.43
CA HIS A 131 4.57 -22.32 -14.43
C HIS A 131 3.10 -22.56 -14.12
N LEU A 132 2.18 -21.66 -14.49
CA LEU A 132 0.76 -21.83 -14.17
C LEU A 132 0.01 -22.35 -15.40
N SER A 133 -0.38 -23.62 -15.38
CA SER A 133 -1.21 -24.19 -16.43
C SER A 133 -2.70 -23.84 -16.20
N PRO A 134 -3.51 -23.71 -17.27
CA PRO A 134 -4.95 -23.49 -17.16
C PRO A 134 -5.67 -24.57 -16.32
N GLU A 135 -5.18 -25.81 -16.37
CA GLU A 135 -5.73 -26.92 -15.60
C GLU A 135 -5.48 -26.74 -14.10
N LEU A 136 -4.28 -26.31 -13.71
CA LEU A 136 -3.95 -26.03 -12.32
C LEU A 136 -4.81 -24.89 -11.75
N HIS A 137 -5.01 -23.84 -12.55
CA HIS A 137 -5.89 -22.73 -12.19
C HIS A 137 -7.35 -23.17 -12.00
N THR A 138 -7.87 -23.95 -12.96
CA THR A 138 -9.24 -24.50 -12.91
C THR A 138 -9.44 -25.40 -11.69
N MET A 139 -8.47 -26.27 -11.38
CA MET A 139 -8.53 -27.15 -10.22
C MET A 139 -8.53 -26.35 -8.91
N ALA A 140 -7.69 -25.32 -8.80
CA ALA A 140 -7.69 -24.45 -7.63
C ALA A 140 -9.02 -23.70 -7.48
N ALA A 141 -9.60 -23.21 -8.57
CA ALA A 141 -10.91 -22.56 -8.58
C ALA A 141 -12.03 -23.46 -8.07
N LEU A 142 -12.07 -24.73 -8.51
CA LEU A 142 -13.06 -25.69 -8.03
C LEU A 142 -12.94 -25.94 -6.53
N ILE A 143 -11.71 -26.08 -6.02
CA ILE A 143 -11.47 -26.31 -4.58
C ILE A 143 -11.91 -25.10 -3.76
N ILE A 144 -11.47 -23.89 -4.14
CA ILE A 144 -11.76 -22.67 -3.36
C ILE A 144 -13.25 -22.33 -3.41
N ASN A 145 -13.91 -22.46 -4.56
CA ASN A 145 -15.35 -22.25 -4.67
C ASN A 145 -16.14 -23.27 -3.85
N GLY A 146 -15.68 -24.53 -3.81
CA GLY A 146 -16.27 -25.56 -2.96
C GLY A 146 -16.13 -25.24 -1.46
N LEU A 147 -14.97 -24.75 -1.04
CA LEU A 147 -14.73 -24.32 0.34
C LEU A 147 -15.58 -23.10 0.71
N GLU A 148 -15.66 -22.09 -0.14
CA GLU A 148 -16.52 -20.91 0.08
C GLU A 148 -17.98 -21.33 0.22
N HIS A 149 -18.49 -22.16 -0.70
CA HIS A 149 -19.86 -22.66 -0.65
C HIS A 149 -20.17 -23.38 0.66
N GLN A 150 -19.27 -24.28 1.08
CA GLN A 150 -19.46 -25.03 2.33
C GLN A 150 -19.34 -24.12 3.57
N PHE A 151 -18.46 -23.13 3.53
CA PHE A 151 -18.31 -22.14 4.60
C PHE A 151 -19.57 -21.30 4.77
N VAL A 152 -20.13 -20.77 3.68
CA VAL A 152 -21.39 -20.02 3.69
C VAL A 152 -22.52 -20.90 4.24
N LYS A 153 -22.67 -22.12 3.70
CA LYS A 153 -23.72 -23.06 4.12
C LYS A 153 -23.67 -23.40 5.62
N THR A 154 -22.48 -23.50 6.19
CA THR A 154 -22.30 -23.77 7.64
C THR A 154 -22.96 -22.71 8.52
N PHE A 155 -23.05 -21.47 8.02
CA PHE A 155 -23.61 -20.35 8.77
C PHE A 155 -25.02 -19.96 8.36
N GLU A 156 -25.54 -20.48 7.24
CA GLU A 156 -26.92 -20.20 6.80
C GLU A 156 -27.97 -20.69 7.79
N ASP A 157 -27.70 -21.81 8.46
CA ASP A 157 -28.59 -22.43 9.45
C ASP A 157 -28.24 -22.02 10.89
N SER A 158 -27.30 -21.09 11.08
CA SER A 158 -26.87 -20.64 12.40
C SER A 158 -27.88 -19.66 13.00
N ASP A 159 -28.33 -19.96 14.21
CA ASP A 159 -29.25 -19.14 15.01
C ASP A 159 -28.55 -17.97 15.73
N TRP A 160 -27.22 -18.02 15.84
CA TRP A 160 -26.41 -17.03 16.55
C TRP A 160 -25.70 -16.02 15.62
N ILE A 161 -25.74 -16.22 14.30
CA ILE A 161 -25.13 -15.32 13.31
C ILE A 161 -26.19 -14.43 12.65
N ASP A 162 -25.93 -13.12 12.61
CA ASP A 162 -26.79 -12.17 11.92
C ASP A 162 -26.79 -12.42 10.40
N SER A 163 -27.99 -12.45 9.82
CA SER A 163 -28.26 -12.42 8.37
C SER A 163 -27.37 -11.46 7.56
N LYS A 164 -26.99 -10.31 8.11
CA LYS A 164 -26.09 -9.34 7.44
C LYS A 164 -24.68 -9.90 7.24
N VAL A 165 -24.19 -10.69 8.18
CA VAL A 165 -22.88 -11.36 8.07
C VAL A 165 -22.94 -12.42 6.97
N ILE A 166 -24.03 -13.19 6.90
CA ILE A 166 -24.25 -14.20 5.85
C ILE A 166 -24.29 -13.54 4.47
N GLN A 167 -24.98 -12.42 4.31
CA GLN A 167 -24.99 -11.66 3.06
C GLN A 167 -23.60 -11.16 2.67
N ARG A 168 -22.78 -10.73 3.64
CA ARG A 168 -21.38 -10.35 3.38
C ARG A 168 -20.53 -11.52 2.92
N LEU A 169 -20.65 -12.68 3.58
CA LEU A 169 -19.96 -13.90 3.16
C LEU A 169 -20.31 -14.27 1.72
N LYS A 170 -21.60 -14.21 1.34
CA LYS A 170 -22.08 -14.45 -0.03
C LYS A 170 -21.58 -13.42 -1.05
N SER A 171 -21.12 -12.26 -0.60
CA SER A 171 -20.59 -11.19 -1.47
C SER A 171 -19.08 -11.20 -1.60
N MET A 172 -18.39 -12.16 -0.96
CA MET A 172 -16.95 -12.29 -1.07
C MET A 172 -16.55 -12.49 -2.54
N LYS A 173 -15.46 -11.82 -2.93
CA LYS A 173 -14.84 -12.02 -4.23
C LYS A 173 -13.60 -12.86 -4.02
N ILE A 174 -13.50 -13.95 -4.77
CA ILE A 174 -12.32 -14.81 -4.76
C ILE A 174 -11.41 -14.39 -5.92
N SER A 175 -10.13 -14.19 -5.61
CA SER A 175 -9.07 -14.01 -6.60
C SER A 175 -8.09 -15.18 -6.50
N ILE A 176 -7.82 -15.86 -7.62
CA ILE A 176 -6.97 -17.06 -7.67
C ILE A 176 -5.89 -16.84 -8.72
N GLY A 177 -4.63 -16.91 -8.30
CA GLY A 177 -3.48 -16.70 -9.18
C GLY A 177 -3.16 -15.23 -9.48
N GLY A 178 -4.00 -14.29 -9.05
CA GLY A 178 -3.82 -12.84 -9.22
C GLY A 178 -4.89 -12.23 -10.13
N GLU A 179 -4.66 -10.99 -10.54
CA GLU A 179 -5.57 -10.26 -11.41
C GLU A 179 -5.33 -10.67 -12.88
N ASP A 180 -6.38 -10.88 -13.69
CA ASP A 180 -6.22 -11.37 -15.08
C ASP A 180 -5.28 -10.50 -15.93
N TRP A 181 -5.27 -9.18 -15.66
CA TRP A 181 -4.44 -8.23 -16.39
C TRP A 181 -2.93 -8.46 -16.22
N ILE A 182 -2.48 -9.24 -15.22
CA ILE A 182 -1.06 -9.57 -15.05
C ILE A 182 -0.55 -10.50 -16.17
N THR A 183 -1.42 -11.03 -17.01
CA THR A 183 -1.03 -11.79 -18.21
C THR A 183 -1.08 -10.94 -19.48
N ASP A 184 -1.57 -9.70 -19.40
CA ASP A 184 -1.58 -8.76 -20.51
C ASP A 184 -0.33 -7.84 -20.46
N PRO A 185 0.67 -8.06 -21.33
CA PRO A 185 1.89 -7.26 -21.33
C PRO A 185 1.62 -5.78 -21.60
N VAL A 186 0.57 -5.43 -22.38
CA VAL A 186 0.23 -4.03 -22.67
C VAL A 186 -0.24 -3.32 -21.40
N THR A 187 -1.05 -3.99 -20.59
CA THR A 187 -1.52 -3.43 -19.31
C THR A 187 -0.37 -3.31 -18.31
N ILE A 188 0.56 -4.27 -18.27
CA ILE A 188 1.77 -4.18 -17.42
C ILE A 188 2.64 -2.99 -17.86
N ASP A 189 2.95 -2.87 -19.15
CA ASP A 189 3.81 -1.80 -19.64
C ASP A 189 3.21 -0.43 -19.34
N LYS A 190 1.91 -0.26 -19.59
CA LYS A 190 1.17 0.95 -19.24
C LYS A 190 1.21 1.23 -17.73
N ARG A 191 1.12 0.20 -16.89
CA ARG A 191 1.19 0.32 -15.44
C ARG A 191 2.53 0.89 -14.96
N TYR A 192 3.62 0.59 -15.65
CA TYR A 192 4.98 0.99 -15.30
C TYR A 192 5.58 2.04 -16.25
N GLU A 193 4.78 2.64 -17.13
CA GLU A 193 5.24 3.52 -18.22
C GLU A 193 6.10 4.72 -17.78
N THR A 194 5.91 5.20 -16.55
CA THR A 194 6.67 6.33 -16.00
C THR A 194 7.84 5.91 -15.11
N LEU A 195 8.12 4.62 -14.98
CA LEU A 195 9.24 4.11 -14.20
C LEU A 195 10.46 3.97 -15.09
N GLU A 196 11.50 4.76 -14.80
CA GLU A 196 12.76 4.71 -15.53
C GLU A 196 13.79 3.87 -14.76
N ALA A 197 14.49 3.00 -15.48
CA ALA A 197 15.63 2.24 -14.98
C ALA A 197 16.92 2.63 -15.73
N VAL A 198 17.97 2.87 -14.97
CA VAL A 198 19.32 3.24 -15.41
C VAL A 198 20.24 2.04 -15.18
N ALA A 199 20.79 1.49 -16.25
CA ALA A 199 21.71 0.36 -16.15
C ALA A 199 22.94 0.71 -15.30
N GLY A 200 23.31 -0.17 -14.38
CA GLY A 200 24.47 0.02 -13.50
C GLY A 200 24.26 0.94 -12.30
N ASP A 201 23.15 1.69 -12.22
CA ASP A 201 22.88 2.61 -11.12
C ASP A 201 21.74 2.11 -10.21
N TYR A 202 22.10 1.24 -9.28
CA TYR A 202 21.14 0.64 -8.36
C TYR A 202 20.51 1.66 -7.41
N LEU A 203 21.26 2.66 -6.94
CA LEU A 203 20.76 3.65 -5.99
C LEU A 203 19.76 4.60 -6.68
N GLN A 204 20.05 5.03 -7.91
CA GLN A 204 19.13 5.83 -8.71
C GLN A 204 17.86 5.05 -9.03
N ASN A 205 17.99 3.79 -9.46
CA ASN A 205 16.83 2.93 -9.72
C ASN A 205 15.94 2.77 -8.49
N ARG A 206 16.56 2.68 -7.31
CA ARG A 206 15.82 2.64 -6.06
C ARG A 206 15.03 3.93 -5.82
N ALA A 207 15.67 5.09 -6.00
CA ALA A 207 15.01 6.38 -5.87
C ALA A 207 13.87 6.54 -6.89
N ASN A 208 14.06 6.07 -8.12
CA ASN A 208 13.05 6.08 -9.17
C ASN A 208 11.83 5.23 -8.79
N ILE A 209 12.02 4.03 -8.25
CA ILE A 209 10.92 3.17 -7.78
C ILE A 209 10.14 3.84 -6.65
N VAL A 210 10.83 4.42 -5.65
CA VAL A 210 10.18 5.13 -4.54
C VAL A 210 9.34 6.31 -5.07
N ARG A 211 9.90 7.10 -5.99
CA ARG A 211 9.20 8.22 -6.62
C ARG A 211 8.00 7.74 -7.44
N PHE A 212 8.17 6.73 -8.28
CA PHE A 212 7.10 6.12 -9.07
C PHE A 212 5.93 5.70 -8.18
N ARG A 213 6.19 4.96 -7.10
CA ARG A 213 5.17 4.52 -6.14
C ARG A 213 4.43 5.69 -5.50
N ASN A 214 5.16 6.67 -4.99
CA ASN A 214 4.55 7.83 -4.33
C ASN A 214 3.69 8.65 -5.32
N ASN A 215 4.21 8.90 -6.53
CA ASN A 215 3.50 9.64 -7.57
C ASN A 215 2.23 8.92 -8.00
N ARG A 216 2.31 7.59 -8.15
CA ARG A 216 1.16 6.76 -8.50
C ARG A 216 0.08 6.76 -7.44
N ARG A 217 0.45 6.65 -6.15
CA ARG A 217 -0.50 6.76 -5.03
C ARG A 217 -1.16 8.14 -5.00
N ALA A 218 -0.39 9.20 -5.20
CA ALA A 218 -0.90 10.57 -5.25
C ALA A 218 -1.89 10.79 -6.41
N ARG A 219 -1.59 10.31 -7.62
CA ARG A 219 -2.51 10.40 -8.78
C ARG A 219 -3.86 9.72 -8.53
N ARG A 220 -3.88 8.72 -7.63
CA ARG A 220 -5.07 7.92 -7.31
C ARG A 220 -5.83 8.39 -6.09
N TYR A 221 -5.36 9.42 -5.40
CA TYR A 221 -5.94 9.86 -4.13
C TYR A 221 -7.44 10.16 -4.22
N ARG A 222 -7.94 10.60 -5.38
CA ARG A 222 -9.38 10.87 -5.64
C ARG A 222 -10.00 9.93 -6.66
N SER A 223 -9.30 8.84 -7.00
CA SER A 223 -9.82 7.79 -7.86
C SER A 223 -10.50 6.72 -7.00
N PRO A 224 -11.46 5.96 -7.56
CA PRO A 224 -11.94 4.76 -6.90
C PRO A 224 -10.78 3.81 -6.57
N PRO A 225 -10.89 2.99 -5.50
CA PRO A 225 -9.91 1.96 -5.22
C PRO A 225 -9.70 1.07 -6.44
N GLU A 226 -8.45 0.73 -6.75
CA GLU A 226 -8.22 -0.43 -7.60
C GLU A 226 -8.71 -1.65 -6.84
N ILE A 227 -9.65 -2.37 -7.43
CA ILE A 227 -10.04 -3.69 -6.95
C ILE A 227 -8.81 -4.57 -7.19
N MET A 228 -8.02 -4.81 -6.14
CA MET A 228 -6.93 -5.80 -6.12
C MET A 228 -7.51 -7.21 -5.95
#